data_AF-A0A3R6SBE1-F1
#
_entry.id   AF-A0A3R6SBE1-F1
#
_cell.length_a   1.000
_cell.length_b   1.000
_cell.length_c   1.000
_cell.angle_alpha   90.00
_cell.angle_beta   90.00
_cell.angle_gamma   90.00
#
_symmetry.space_group_name_H-M   'P 1'
#
loop_
_entity.id
_entity.type
_entity.pdbx_description
1 polymer ?
#
loop_
_entity_poly.entity_id
_entity_poly.type
_entity_poly.pdbx_seq_one_letter_code
_entity_poly.pdbx_strand_id
1 'polypeptide(L)'
;MNKINKYLLTGIIALGMTACADLDLNPLSEGSSENWYHDETEIEMALNDLWRPDFFPIDVIYWDDDLLNRNGSNEITLGTVTSQWGTASSRWTSLYKSIARATKVINALDNGTADGLSESKINQYKGEAYFMLGFAYGELTTYYGDCVLNKGMTLDEAYQAVRSPKSEVLAYAYECLDKAAEYLPDSYKAQQRPTKGAALGFKARFALFHEDWQTAVDASEKCMQLGVYKLHDNYGEMFKSNSSPEFMFYFKGDLTLKKGYSFMSNVRDFVIRKVGGHCNQSPSLELFCSYTCTDGRPIDQSPLYNPKDPFANRDPRLAMTIQPFKTKYSSDYADYEASKKDGTFPEKYPDYITLGYEFNPSPYANTVYEVSSGKMVVNTDSKAANQHSAYNGLIIRKFVKDDWKDFNNFGLVADNCFPYLRYAEVLMTYIEAKNEMGQCTQDDLDKTINLVRERAYRESGIAYPRVEMASQEALRKVIRMERRSEFTFEGVRYRDLLRWRIAEKSHNKSMYYLSRAWSNSANWNGLTGSESNIELSQDFIALLKNWDEGNYPIGGIPTIDKDGLPDLSPMETAGYITTFYKMSFDAKKDYLWPIPANDILVNSNLTQNNGY
;
A
#
# COMPACT_ATOMS: atom_id res chain seq x y z
N MET A 1 -22.06 77.23 -41.99
CA MET A 1 -20.66 77.48 -41.55
C MET A 1 -20.05 76.19 -41.04
N ASN A 2 -18.77 76.00 -41.34
CA ASN A 2 -18.06 74.73 -41.44
C ASN A 2 -17.91 73.89 -40.16
N LYS A 3 -18.21 72.59 -40.33
CA LYS A 3 -17.45 71.37 -39.94
C LYS A 3 -16.91 71.24 -38.51
N ILE A 4 -17.51 70.31 -37.76
CA ILE A 4 -16.77 69.36 -36.90
C ILE A 4 -17.27 67.96 -37.23
N ASN A 5 -16.41 67.15 -37.87
CA ASN A 5 -16.69 65.76 -38.23
C ASN A 5 -16.56 64.85 -37.01
N LYS A 6 -17.64 64.15 -36.65
CA LYS A 6 -17.61 62.86 -35.95
C LYS A 6 -18.19 61.81 -36.91
N TYR A 7 -17.36 60.88 -37.36
CA TYR A 7 -17.78 59.61 -37.95
C TYR A 7 -17.21 58.50 -37.06
N LEU A 8 -18.05 57.76 -36.34
CA LEU A 8 -18.68 56.49 -36.78
C LEU A 8 -17.63 55.40 -37.02
N LEU A 9 -17.34 54.63 -35.96
CA LEU A 9 -16.80 53.29 -36.08
C LEU A 9 -17.87 52.32 -35.57
N THR A 10 -18.54 51.68 -36.53
CA THR A 10 -19.39 50.51 -36.35
C THR A 10 -18.51 49.32 -35.99
N GLY A 11 -18.55 48.88 -34.73
CA GLY A 11 -18.00 47.60 -34.29
C GLY A 11 -19.13 46.59 -34.11
N ILE A 12 -19.35 45.74 -35.12
CA ILE A 12 -20.06 44.48 -34.96
C ILE A 12 -19.03 43.47 -34.44
N ILE A 13 -19.06 43.17 -33.15
CA ILE A 13 -18.42 42.00 -32.58
C ILE A 13 -19.52 40.93 -32.48
N ALA A 14 -19.62 40.09 -33.50
CA ALA A 14 -20.31 38.81 -33.39
C ALA A 14 -19.30 37.81 -32.80
N LEU A 15 -19.30 37.70 -31.47
CA LEU A 15 -18.70 36.57 -30.77
C LEU A 15 -19.60 35.35 -31.01
N GLY A 16 -19.27 34.57 -32.04
CA GLY A 16 -19.74 33.19 -32.14
C GLY A 16 -19.14 32.39 -31.00
N MET A 17 -19.90 32.21 -29.92
CA MET A 17 -19.62 31.16 -28.94
C MET A 17 -19.88 29.83 -29.64
N THR A 18 -18.81 29.17 -30.10
CA THR A 18 -18.84 27.73 -30.36
C THR A 18 -18.85 27.03 -28.99
N ALA A 19 -20.04 26.94 -28.40
CA ALA A 19 -20.34 25.87 -27.47
C ALA A 19 -20.41 24.59 -28.31
N CYS A 20 -19.30 23.88 -28.46
CA CYS A 20 -19.41 22.43 -28.54
C CYS A 20 -19.90 22.02 -27.15
N ALA A 21 -21.22 21.93 -27.00
CA ALA A 21 -21.76 21.01 -26.03
C ALA A 21 -21.25 19.64 -26.50
N ASP A 22 -20.23 19.12 -25.85
CA ASP A 22 -20.10 17.67 -25.80
C ASP A 22 -21.46 17.19 -25.31
N LEU A 23 -22.18 16.48 -26.18
CA LEU A 23 -23.32 15.71 -25.75
C LEU A 23 -22.77 14.78 -24.67
N ASP A 24 -23.05 15.09 -23.41
CA ASP A 24 -23.00 14.13 -22.31
C ASP A 24 -23.96 13.00 -22.71
N LEU A 25 -23.45 12.06 -23.49
CA LEU A 25 -24.02 10.74 -23.56
C LEU A 25 -23.96 10.26 -22.11
N ASN A 26 -25.12 10.17 -21.46
CA ASN A 26 -25.26 9.44 -20.20
C ASN A 26 -24.40 8.18 -20.30
N PRO A 27 -23.62 7.82 -19.26
CA PRO A 27 -22.92 6.56 -19.26
C PRO A 27 -23.90 5.47 -19.71
N LEU A 28 -23.48 4.54 -20.57
CA LEU A 28 -24.35 3.45 -21.04
C LEU A 28 -25.02 2.65 -19.90
N SER A 29 -24.56 2.82 -18.65
CA SER A 29 -25.13 2.28 -17.41
C SER A 29 -26.23 3.14 -16.75
N GLU A 30 -26.56 4.32 -17.28
CA GLU A 30 -27.53 5.28 -16.74
C GLU A 30 -28.60 5.61 -17.80
N GLY A 31 -29.20 4.56 -18.38
CA GLY A 31 -30.43 4.71 -19.16
C GLY A 31 -31.53 5.40 -18.33
N SER A 32 -32.35 6.25 -18.98
CA SER A 32 -33.43 6.98 -18.33
C SER A 32 -34.32 6.03 -17.50
N SER A 33 -34.54 6.38 -16.25
CA SER A 33 -34.96 5.54 -15.12
C SER A 33 -36.35 4.88 -15.19
N GLU A 34 -36.99 4.80 -16.36
CA GLU A 34 -38.24 4.05 -16.53
C GLU A 34 -38.06 2.71 -17.25
N ASN A 35 -36.94 2.50 -17.99
CA ASN A 35 -36.76 1.34 -18.86
C ASN A 35 -35.43 0.57 -18.66
N TRP A 36 -34.82 0.57 -17.46
CA TRP A 36 -33.56 -0.15 -17.20
C TRP A 36 -33.77 -1.37 -16.26
N TYR A 37 -32.92 -2.40 -16.37
CA TYR A 37 -32.95 -3.69 -15.65
C TYR A 37 -33.99 -4.71 -16.16
N HIS A 38 -34.26 -4.72 -17.47
CA HIS A 38 -35.26 -5.59 -18.11
C HIS A 38 -34.69 -6.92 -18.62
N ASP A 39 -33.38 -7.01 -18.79
CA ASP A 39 -32.73 -8.24 -19.25
C ASP A 39 -31.37 -8.47 -18.58
N GLU A 40 -30.76 -9.62 -18.89
CA GLU A 40 -29.46 -10.01 -18.37
C GLU A 40 -28.34 -8.99 -18.71
N THR A 41 -28.38 -8.40 -19.90
CA THR A 41 -27.33 -7.49 -20.38
C THR A 41 -27.30 -6.21 -19.54
N GLU A 42 -28.47 -5.62 -19.29
CA GLU A 42 -28.58 -4.40 -18.49
C GLU A 42 -28.17 -4.63 -17.03
N ILE A 43 -28.51 -5.79 -16.47
CA ILE A 43 -28.05 -6.20 -15.13
C ILE A 43 -26.52 -6.38 -15.11
N GLU A 44 -25.95 -7.09 -16.08
CA GLU A 44 -24.50 -7.27 -16.18
C GLU A 44 -23.77 -5.94 -16.31
N MET A 45 -24.30 -5.00 -17.12
CA MET A 45 -23.73 -3.66 -17.27
C MET A 45 -23.74 -2.89 -15.95
N ALA A 46 -24.83 -2.94 -15.19
CA ALA A 46 -24.93 -2.31 -13.88
C ALA A 46 -23.98 -2.93 -12.84
N LEU A 47 -23.81 -4.26 -12.86
CA LEU A 47 -22.85 -4.95 -11.99
C LEU A 47 -21.40 -4.65 -12.39
N ASN A 48 -21.09 -4.62 -13.68
CA ASN A 48 -19.74 -4.30 -14.17
C ASN A 48 -19.28 -2.91 -13.71
N ASP A 49 -20.21 -1.97 -13.61
CA ASP A 49 -19.94 -0.64 -13.09
C ASP A 49 -19.52 -0.63 -11.61
N LEU A 50 -20.00 -1.58 -10.80
CA LEU A 50 -19.59 -1.76 -9.41
C LEU A 50 -18.12 -2.21 -9.27
N TRP A 51 -17.51 -2.78 -10.31
CA TRP A 51 -16.12 -3.27 -10.25
C TRP A 51 -15.08 -2.19 -10.56
N ARG A 52 -15.50 -0.93 -10.65
CA ARG A 52 -14.58 0.19 -10.79
C ARG A 52 -13.68 0.30 -9.54
N PRO A 53 -12.37 0.46 -9.73
CA PRO A 53 -11.42 0.70 -8.64
C PRO A 53 -11.77 1.88 -7.73
N ASP A 54 -12.51 2.87 -8.23
CA ASP A 54 -13.01 4.01 -7.45
C ASP A 54 -13.90 3.60 -6.26
N PHE A 55 -14.57 2.45 -6.36
CA PHE A 55 -15.38 1.87 -5.28
C PHE A 55 -14.58 0.98 -4.33
N PHE A 56 -13.30 0.73 -4.63
CA PHE A 56 -12.37 -0.05 -3.80
C PHE A 56 -11.16 0.81 -3.48
N PRO A 57 -11.34 1.86 -2.66
CA PRO A 57 -10.28 2.81 -2.41
C PRO A 57 -9.08 2.10 -1.78
N ILE A 58 -7.88 2.40 -2.28
CA ILE A 58 -6.62 1.85 -1.77
C ILE A 58 -5.98 2.89 -0.86
N ASP A 59 -5.54 2.48 0.32
CA ASP A 59 -4.79 3.36 1.22
C ASP A 59 -3.43 3.68 0.65
N VAL A 60 -3.05 4.95 0.79
CA VAL A 60 -1.81 5.44 0.22
C VAL A 60 -0.66 5.07 1.15
N ILE A 61 0.38 4.44 0.59
CA ILE A 61 1.49 3.85 1.36
C ILE A 61 2.39 4.88 2.09
N TYR A 62 2.21 6.18 1.85
CA TYR A 62 2.88 7.27 2.60
C TYR A 62 1.97 7.93 3.65
N TRP A 63 0.83 7.32 3.97
CA TRP A 63 0.04 7.69 5.14
C TRP A 63 0.56 7.05 6.41
N ASP A 64 1.34 5.98 6.32
CA ASP A 64 1.83 5.21 7.46
C ASP A 64 3.35 5.35 7.71
N ASP A 65 3.85 4.58 8.67
CA ASP A 65 5.24 4.61 9.13
C ASP A 65 6.21 3.75 8.30
N ASP A 66 5.77 3.16 7.18
CA ASP A 66 6.61 2.30 6.34
C ASP A 66 7.30 3.03 5.17
N LEU A 67 6.88 4.26 4.85
CA LEU A 67 7.40 5.00 3.69
C LEU A 67 7.82 6.44 4.04
N LEU A 68 9.06 6.78 3.70
CA LEU A 68 9.54 8.16 3.64
C LEU A 68 9.15 8.78 2.29
N ASN A 69 8.33 9.83 2.31
CA ASN A 69 8.02 10.64 1.14
C ASN A 69 8.84 11.94 1.13
N ARG A 70 9.85 12.02 0.25
CA ARG A 70 10.71 13.21 0.10
C ARG A 70 9.97 14.45 -0.37
N ASN A 71 8.81 14.30 -1.02
CA ASN A 71 8.02 15.45 -1.48
C ASN A 71 7.32 16.19 -0.32
N GLY A 72 7.29 15.59 0.87
CA GLY A 72 6.79 16.22 2.09
C GLY A 72 5.84 15.32 2.88
N SER A 73 5.26 15.93 3.90
CA SER A 73 4.18 15.36 4.69
C SER A 73 2.82 15.59 4.03
N ASN A 74 1.79 14.98 4.61
CA ASN A 74 0.38 15.12 4.21
C ASN A 74 -0.51 15.26 5.46
N GLU A 75 -1.81 15.49 5.26
CA GLU A 75 -2.76 15.76 6.33
C GLU A 75 -2.87 14.61 7.34
N ILE A 76 -2.72 13.36 6.90
CA ILE A 76 -2.72 12.19 7.80
C ILE A 76 -1.47 12.19 8.67
N THR A 77 -0.29 12.36 8.06
CA THR A 77 0.98 12.35 8.79
C THR A 77 1.14 13.56 9.73
N LEU A 78 0.47 14.68 9.47
CA LEU A 78 0.50 15.89 10.31
C LEU A 78 -0.70 16.00 11.28
N GLY A 79 -1.67 15.10 11.24
CA GLY A 79 -2.87 15.17 12.09
C GLY A 79 -3.77 16.39 11.77
N THR A 80 -3.68 16.93 10.54
CA THR A 80 -4.39 18.13 10.09
C THR A 80 -5.60 17.82 9.20
N VAL A 81 -6.10 16.59 9.22
CA VAL A 81 -7.34 16.22 8.52
C VAL A 81 -8.49 17.11 9.00
N THR A 82 -9.39 17.50 8.08
CA THR A 82 -10.61 18.26 8.36
C THR A 82 -11.77 17.72 7.51
N SER A 83 -13.00 18.13 7.80
CA SER A 83 -14.21 17.77 7.04
C SER A 83 -14.22 18.27 5.58
N GLN A 84 -13.25 19.11 5.20
CA GLN A 84 -13.04 19.56 3.82
C GLN A 84 -11.97 18.75 3.07
N TRP A 85 -11.32 17.78 3.73
CA TRP A 85 -10.28 16.98 3.11
C TRP A 85 -10.83 16.11 1.97
N GLY A 86 -10.32 16.34 0.75
CA GLY A 86 -10.87 15.76 -0.47
C GLY A 86 -10.89 14.22 -0.49
N THR A 87 -9.90 13.57 0.14
CA THR A 87 -9.85 12.10 0.24
C THR A 87 -11.00 11.54 1.07
N ALA A 88 -11.27 12.11 2.24
CA ALA A 88 -12.39 11.71 3.09
C ALA A 88 -13.73 11.95 2.37
N SER A 89 -13.89 13.07 1.67
CA SER A 89 -15.11 13.33 0.88
C SER A 89 -15.28 12.34 -0.27
N SER A 90 -14.22 12.10 -1.05
CA SER A 90 -14.26 11.24 -2.23
C SER A 90 -14.56 9.78 -1.86
N ARG A 91 -13.95 9.28 -0.77
CA ARG A 91 -14.18 7.92 -0.28
C ARG A 91 -15.62 7.75 0.21
N TRP A 92 -16.12 8.67 1.04
CA TRP A 92 -17.51 8.68 1.49
C TRP A 92 -18.49 8.64 0.30
N THR A 93 -18.36 9.59 -0.63
CA THR A 93 -19.25 9.68 -1.80
C THR A 93 -19.18 8.42 -2.67
N SER A 94 -18.00 7.86 -2.91
CA SER A 94 -17.84 6.68 -3.77
C SER A 94 -18.50 5.45 -3.15
N LEU A 95 -18.33 5.24 -1.84
CA LEU A 95 -18.95 4.12 -1.13
C LEU A 95 -20.48 4.22 -1.13
N TYR A 96 -21.07 5.40 -0.83
CA TYR A 96 -22.53 5.56 -0.91
C TYR A 96 -23.08 5.44 -2.33
N LYS A 97 -22.33 5.89 -3.36
CA LYS A 97 -22.71 5.64 -4.76
C LYS A 97 -22.76 4.15 -5.08
N SER A 98 -21.77 3.38 -4.64
CA SER A 98 -21.74 1.93 -4.83
C SER A 98 -22.91 1.24 -4.12
N ILE A 99 -23.26 1.70 -2.91
CA ILE A 99 -24.42 1.22 -2.14
C ILE A 99 -25.72 1.46 -2.91
N ALA A 100 -25.94 2.69 -3.38
CA ALA A 100 -27.16 3.02 -4.12
C ALA A 100 -27.30 2.20 -5.41
N ARG A 101 -26.19 1.96 -6.12
CA ARG A 101 -26.16 1.15 -7.35
C ARG A 101 -26.42 -0.33 -7.06
N ALA A 102 -25.77 -0.91 -6.06
CA ALA A 102 -25.97 -2.30 -5.66
C ALA A 102 -27.42 -2.56 -5.17
N THR A 103 -27.98 -1.67 -4.35
CA THR A 103 -29.37 -1.78 -3.88
C THR A 103 -30.38 -1.76 -5.03
N LYS A 104 -30.15 -0.93 -6.07
CA LYS A 104 -31.01 -0.91 -7.26
C LYS A 104 -31.00 -2.25 -8.00
N VAL A 105 -29.84 -2.87 -8.16
CA VAL A 105 -29.73 -4.20 -8.80
C VAL A 105 -30.46 -5.26 -7.97
N ILE A 106 -30.28 -5.28 -6.66
CA ILE A 106 -30.99 -6.22 -5.78
C ILE A 106 -32.50 -6.04 -5.88
N ASN A 107 -32.99 -4.80 -5.80
CA ASN A 107 -34.42 -4.51 -5.89
C ASN A 107 -35.01 -4.92 -7.26
N ALA A 108 -34.29 -4.67 -8.35
CA ALA A 108 -34.71 -5.10 -9.70
C ALA A 108 -34.85 -6.63 -9.78
N LEU A 109 -33.85 -7.36 -9.28
CA LEU A 109 -33.85 -8.83 -9.27
C LEU A 109 -34.89 -9.42 -8.30
N ASP A 110 -35.17 -8.77 -7.17
CA ASP A 110 -36.21 -9.18 -6.22
C ASP A 110 -37.62 -8.96 -6.78
N ASN A 111 -37.81 -7.88 -7.54
CA ASN A 111 -39.08 -7.56 -8.19
C ASN A 111 -39.34 -8.37 -9.47
N GLY A 112 -38.36 -9.15 -9.93
CA GLY A 112 -38.47 -9.95 -11.16
C GLY A 112 -38.57 -9.08 -12.42
N THR A 113 -37.89 -7.93 -12.45
CA THR A 113 -37.95 -7.01 -13.60
C THR A 113 -37.20 -7.53 -14.83
N ALA A 114 -36.24 -8.44 -14.63
CA ALA A 114 -35.37 -8.94 -15.69
C ALA A 114 -35.88 -10.28 -16.27
N ASP A 115 -36.15 -10.29 -17.57
CA ASP A 115 -36.59 -11.47 -18.31
C ASP A 115 -35.43 -12.41 -18.65
N GLY A 116 -35.73 -13.72 -18.76
CA GLY A 116 -34.80 -14.71 -19.31
C GLY A 116 -33.68 -15.20 -18.36
N LEU A 117 -33.65 -14.73 -17.11
CA LEU A 117 -32.65 -15.17 -16.13
C LEU A 117 -33.07 -16.46 -15.41
N SER A 118 -32.11 -17.39 -15.28
CA SER A 118 -32.27 -18.55 -14.39
C SER A 118 -32.12 -18.15 -12.91
N GLU A 119 -32.72 -18.91 -12.01
CA GLU A 119 -32.58 -18.70 -10.55
C GLU A 119 -31.10 -18.68 -10.11
N SER A 120 -30.28 -19.57 -10.68
CA SER A 120 -28.83 -19.58 -10.40
C SER A 120 -28.14 -18.28 -10.80
N LYS A 121 -28.54 -17.67 -11.94
CA LYS A 121 -27.96 -16.41 -12.41
C LYS A 121 -28.46 -15.23 -11.57
N ILE A 122 -29.74 -15.22 -11.21
CA ILE A 122 -30.32 -14.26 -10.26
C ILE A 122 -29.56 -14.30 -8.94
N ASN A 123 -29.33 -15.49 -8.37
CA ASN A 123 -28.60 -15.63 -7.12
C ASN A 123 -27.17 -15.12 -7.28
N GLN A 124 -26.43 -15.53 -8.33
CA GLN A 124 -25.08 -15.03 -8.57
C GLN A 124 -25.04 -13.48 -8.61
N TYR A 125 -25.94 -12.84 -9.37
CA TYR A 125 -26.01 -11.38 -9.47
C TYR A 125 -26.38 -10.69 -8.16
N LYS A 126 -27.30 -11.27 -7.38
CA LYS A 126 -27.57 -10.80 -6.02
C LYS A 126 -26.34 -10.94 -5.14
N GLY A 127 -25.61 -12.05 -5.25
CA GLY A 127 -24.37 -12.30 -4.50
C GLY A 127 -23.30 -11.25 -4.80
N GLU A 128 -23.17 -10.88 -6.07
CA GLU A 128 -22.28 -9.80 -6.53
C GLU A 128 -22.69 -8.43 -5.95
N ALA A 129 -23.97 -8.08 -5.99
CA ALA A 129 -24.45 -6.82 -5.41
C ALA A 129 -24.34 -6.81 -3.87
N TYR A 130 -24.65 -7.91 -3.20
CA TYR A 130 -24.48 -8.05 -1.75
C TYR A 130 -23.02 -7.97 -1.33
N PHE A 131 -22.09 -8.51 -2.13
CA PHE A 131 -20.67 -8.35 -1.89
C PHE A 131 -20.28 -6.86 -1.84
N MET A 132 -20.76 -6.06 -2.80
CA MET A 132 -20.52 -4.62 -2.81
C MET A 132 -21.12 -3.92 -1.59
N LEU A 133 -22.36 -4.23 -1.21
CA LEU A 133 -22.98 -3.65 0.00
C LEU A 133 -22.16 -3.95 1.26
N GLY A 134 -21.78 -5.22 1.44
CA GLY A 134 -20.99 -5.66 2.57
C GLY A 134 -19.62 -5.02 2.63
N PHE A 135 -18.94 -4.95 1.48
CA PHE A 135 -17.66 -4.25 1.35
C PHE A 135 -17.78 -2.76 1.68
N ALA A 136 -18.75 -2.07 1.08
CA ALA A 136 -18.87 -0.62 1.22
C ALA A 136 -19.19 -0.20 2.67
N TYR A 137 -20.07 -0.93 3.35
CA TYR A 137 -20.37 -0.67 4.76
C TYR A 137 -19.21 -1.07 5.69
N GLY A 138 -18.48 -2.13 5.38
CA GLY A 138 -17.25 -2.49 6.10
C GLY A 138 -16.17 -1.40 6.02
N GLU A 139 -15.95 -0.83 4.83
CA GLU A 139 -15.02 0.27 4.63
C GLU A 139 -15.50 1.57 5.30
N LEU A 140 -16.79 1.93 5.16
CA LEU A 140 -17.38 3.12 5.79
C LEU A 140 -17.18 3.10 7.32
N THR A 141 -17.49 1.98 7.96
CA THR A 141 -17.35 1.85 9.42
C THR A 141 -15.90 1.88 9.87
N THR A 142 -14.96 1.41 9.03
CA THR A 142 -13.52 1.42 9.32
C THR A 142 -12.97 2.84 9.47
N TYR A 143 -13.38 3.78 8.61
CA TYR A 143 -12.88 5.17 8.65
C TYR A 143 -13.79 6.13 9.40
N TYR A 144 -15.11 6.05 9.21
CA TYR A 144 -16.04 7.07 9.70
C TYR A 144 -16.79 6.66 10.97
N GLY A 145 -16.72 5.39 11.37
CA GLY A 145 -17.48 4.87 12.52
C GLY A 145 -18.96 4.76 12.19
N ASP A 146 -19.81 5.44 12.97
CA ASP A 146 -21.26 5.47 12.73
C ASP A 146 -21.57 6.01 11.33
N CYS A 147 -22.51 5.41 10.60
CA CYS A 147 -22.79 5.76 9.20
C CYS A 147 -24.28 5.64 8.90
N VAL A 148 -24.75 6.29 7.84
CA VAL A 148 -26.14 6.18 7.40
C VAL A 148 -26.38 4.80 6.81
N LEU A 149 -27.32 4.06 7.40
CA LEU A 149 -27.72 2.75 6.89
C LEU A 149 -28.84 2.93 5.86
N ASN A 150 -28.54 2.67 4.59
CA ASN A 150 -29.46 2.80 3.47
C ASN A 150 -29.89 1.42 2.98
N LYS A 151 -31.12 1.03 3.35
CA LYS A 151 -31.76 -0.22 2.91
C LYS A 151 -32.84 0.04 1.85
N GLY A 152 -32.65 1.03 0.98
CA GLY A 152 -33.60 1.42 -0.06
C GLY A 152 -34.38 2.70 0.24
N MET A 153 -33.74 3.67 0.91
CA MET A 153 -34.34 4.97 1.21
C MET A 153 -34.69 5.74 -0.07
N THR A 154 -35.81 6.45 -0.02
CA THR A 154 -36.16 7.52 -0.95
C THR A 154 -35.22 8.71 -0.80
N LEU A 155 -35.26 9.63 -1.77
CA LEU A 155 -34.43 10.85 -1.72
C LEU A 155 -34.80 11.73 -0.51
N ASP A 156 -36.09 11.87 -0.21
CA ASP A 156 -36.57 12.67 0.93
C ASP A 156 -36.14 12.06 2.27
N GLU A 157 -36.18 10.73 2.40
CA GLU A 157 -35.66 10.02 3.56
C GLU A 157 -34.13 10.20 3.69
N ALA A 158 -33.39 10.20 2.58
CA ALA A 158 -31.94 10.41 2.60
C ALA A 158 -31.56 11.82 3.11
N TYR A 159 -32.35 12.86 2.77
CA TYR A 159 -32.14 14.22 3.29
C TYR A 159 -32.44 14.39 4.78
N GLN A 160 -33.13 13.42 5.39
CA GLN A 160 -33.45 13.42 6.82
C GLN A 160 -32.73 12.32 7.61
N ALA A 161 -31.93 11.50 6.93
CA ALA A 161 -31.29 10.34 7.53
C ALA A 161 -30.33 10.73 8.66
N VAL A 162 -30.25 9.85 9.67
CA VAL A 162 -29.28 9.95 10.76
C VAL A 162 -28.23 8.85 10.61
N ARG A 163 -27.08 9.04 11.25
CA ARG A 163 -26.05 8.00 11.34
C ARG A 163 -26.54 6.90 12.28
N SER A 164 -26.57 5.67 11.80
CA SER A 164 -26.81 4.47 12.60
C SER A 164 -25.54 4.10 13.38
N PRO A 165 -25.67 3.50 14.57
CA PRO A 165 -24.54 3.00 15.33
C PRO A 165 -23.66 2.06 14.50
N LYS A 166 -22.34 2.17 14.64
CA LYS A 166 -21.34 1.34 13.95
C LYS A 166 -21.66 -0.16 14.04
N SER A 167 -22.12 -0.63 15.20
CA SER A 167 -22.49 -2.03 15.42
C SER A 167 -23.63 -2.51 14.53
N GLU A 168 -24.64 -1.67 14.29
CA GLU A 168 -25.77 -2.01 13.41
C GLU A 168 -25.35 -2.02 11.94
N VAL A 169 -24.51 -1.06 11.55
CA VAL A 169 -23.95 -0.98 10.19
C VAL A 169 -23.07 -2.20 9.90
N LEU A 170 -22.24 -2.61 10.86
CA LEU A 170 -21.41 -3.81 10.75
C LEU A 170 -22.23 -5.10 10.70
N ALA A 171 -23.26 -5.22 11.53
CA ALA A 171 -24.15 -6.38 11.49
C ALA A 171 -24.77 -6.55 10.09
N TYR A 172 -25.22 -5.46 9.48
CA TYR A 172 -25.73 -5.48 8.11
C TYR A 172 -24.63 -5.79 7.08
N ALA A 173 -23.42 -5.22 7.24
CA ALA A 173 -22.30 -5.53 6.36
C ALA A 173 -21.97 -7.03 6.36
N TYR A 174 -21.95 -7.65 7.55
CA TYR A 174 -21.70 -9.09 7.70
C TYR A 174 -22.82 -9.94 7.11
N GLU A 175 -24.09 -9.54 7.30
CA GLU A 175 -25.24 -10.19 6.68
C GLU A 175 -25.12 -10.18 5.14
N CYS A 176 -24.76 -9.03 4.56
CA CYS A 176 -24.54 -8.92 3.12
C CYS A 176 -23.37 -9.81 2.65
N LEU A 177 -22.25 -9.86 3.38
CA LEU A 177 -21.13 -10.73 3.01
C LEU A 177 -21.46 -12.23 3.16
N ASP A 178 -22.32 -12.61 4.12
CA ASP A 178 -22.82 -13.98 4.23
C ASP A 178 -23.71 -14.35 3.04
N LYS A 179 -24.65 -13.48 2.65
CA LYS A 179 -25.48 -13.67 1.44
C LYS A 179 -24.63 -13.75 0.18
N ALA A 180 -23.60 -12.91 0.09
CA ALA A 180 -22.64 -12.99 -1.01
C ALA A 180 -21.90 -14.34 -1.02
N ALA A 181 -21.40 -14.81 0.12
CA ALA A 181 -20.75 -16.11 0.22
C ALA A 181 -21.68 -17.28 -0.12
N GLU A 182 -22.97 -17.19 0.21
CA GLU A 182 -23.97 -18.19 -0.14
C GLU A 182 -24.18 -18.31 -1.65
N TYR A 183 -24.29 -17.17 -2.34
CA TYR A 183 -24.66 -17.13 -3.76
C TYR A 183 -23.49 -17.15 -4.75
N LEU A 184 -22.30 -16.71 -4.33
CA LEU A 184 -21.15 -16.64 -5.23
C LEU A 184 -20.48 -18.01 -5.39
N PRO A 185 -19.93 -18.31 -6.59
CA PRO A 185 -19.14 -19.51 -6.81
C PRO A 185 -17.75 -19.39 -6.16
N ASP A 186 -17.09 -20.53 -5.98
CA ASP A 186 -15.73 -20.60 -5.43
C ASP A 186 -14.68 -20.08 -6.44
N SER A 187 -14.97 -20.19 -7.75
CA SER A 187 -14.11 -19.70 -8.82
C SER A 187 -14.91 -19.42 -10.11
N TYR A 188 -14.29 -18.66 -11.03
CA TYR A 188 -14.83 -18.40 -12.37
C TYR A 188 -13.86 -18.93 -13.43
N LYS A 189 -14.40 -19.41 -14.55
CA LYS A 189 -13.59 -19.87 -15.70
C LYS A 189 -13.09 -18.73 -16.61
N ALA A 190 -13.74 -17.57 -16.54
CA ALA A 190 -13.54 -16.45 -17.47
C ALA A 190 -13.25 -15.15 -16.72
N GLN A 191 -14.11 -14.13 -16.88
CA GLN A 191 -13.95 -12.81 -16.26
C GLN A 191 -13.83 -12.92 -14.74
N GLN A 192 -12.89 -12.16 -14.18
CA GLN A 192 -12.73 -12.06 -12.73
C GLN A 192 -13.90 -11.30 -12.13
N ARG A 193 -14.56 -11.92 -11.16
CA ARG A 193 -15.67 -11.39 -10.37
C ARG A 193 -15.46 -11.79 -8.91
N PRO A 194 -16.12 -11.14 -7.94
CA PRO A 194 -16.06 -11.57 -6.54
C PRO A 194 -16.47 -13.03 -6.39
N THR A 195 -15.71 -13.78 -5.58
CA THR A 195 -15.95 -15.19 -5.28
C THR A 195 -16.48 -15.35 -3.86
N LYS A 196 -17.00 -16.54 -3.54
CA LYS A 196 -17.31 -16.94 -2.15
C LYS A 196 -16.13 -16.70 -1.20
N GLY A 197 -14.93 -17.09 -1.64
CA GLY A 197 -13.70 -16.89 -0.89
C GLY A 197 -13.39 -15.42 -0.61
N ALA A 198 -13.55 -14.56 -1.62
CA ALA A 198 -13.39 -13.12 -1.43
C ALA A 198 -14.40 -12.54 -0.42
N ALA A 199 -15.67 -12.93 -0.50
CA ALA A 199 -16.70 -12.48 0.45
C ALA A 199 -16.35 -12.86 1.90
N LEU A 200 -15.94 -14.12 2.13
CA LEU A 200 -15.51 -14.59 3.45
C LEU A 200 -14.24 -13.88 3.93
N GLY A 201 -13.25 -13.67 3.05
CA GLY A 201 -12.01 -13.00 3.42
C GLY A 201 -12.20 -11.52 3.77
N PHE A 202 -13.08 -10.79 3.07
CA PHE A 202 -13.45 -9.42 3.46
C PHE A 202 -14.23 -9.39 4.77
N LYS A 203 -15.13 -10.36 5.01
CA LYS A 203 -15.83 -10.48 6.29
C LYS A 203 -14.82 -10.69 7.43
N ALA A 204 -13.85 -11.57 7.23
CA ALA A 204 -12.78 -11.80 8.20
C ALA A 204 -11.96 -10.52 8.48
N ARG A 205 -11.57 -9.80 7.42
CA ARG A 205 -10.84 -8.51 7.54
C ARG A 205 -11.62 -7.48 8.34
N PHE A 206 -12.87 -7.21 7.98
CA PHE A 206 -13.66 -6.18 8.68
C PHE A 206 -13.94 -6.59 10.12
N ALA A 207 -14.21 -7.87 10.39
CA ALA A 207 -14.32 -8.38 11.75
C ALA A 207 -13.04 -8.15 12.56
N LEU A 208 -11.87 -8.45 11.99
CA LEU A 208 -10.57 -8.19 12.62
C LEU A 208 -10.35 -6.68 12.88
N PHE A 209 -10.73 -5.82 11.94
CA PHE A 209 -10.57 -4.36 12.07
C PHE A 209 -11.43 -3.76 13.18
N HIS A 210 -12.55 -4.40 13.50
CA HIS A 210 -13.48 -3.96 14.54
C HIS A 210 -13.39 -4.78 15.83
N GLU A 211 -12.33 -5.58 15.99
CA GLU A 211 -12.08 -6.41 17.18
C GLU A 211 -13.18 -7.46 17.43
N ASP A 212 -13.95 -7.84 16.40
CA ASP A 212 -14.91 -8.93 16.45
C ASP A 212 -14.20 -10.26 16.14
N TRP A 213 -13.46 -10.73 17.14
CA TRP A 213 -12.54 -11.85 16.99
C TRP A 213 -13.24 -13.15 16.58
N GLN A 214 -14.40 -13.45 17.15
CA GLN A 214 -15.11 -14.70 16.83
C GLN A 214 -15.58 -14.70 15.37
N THR A 215 -16.17 -13.59 14.89
CA THR A 215 -16.57 -13.47 13.49
C THR A 215 -15.37 -13.56 12.54
N ALA A 216 -14.22 -12.98 12.93
CA ALA A 216 -12.99 -13.08 12.15
C ALA A 216 -12.48 -14.53 12.04
N VAL A 217 -12.47 -15.27 13.15
CA VAL A 217 -12.12 -16.70 13.21
C VAL A 217 -13.05 -17.51 12.31
N ASP A 218 -14.36 -17.38 12.50
CA ASP A 218 -15.36 -18.19 11.78
C ASP A 218 -15.31 -17.95 10.27
N ALA A 219 -15.17 -16.69 9.84
CA ALA A 219 -15.08 -16.34 8.43
C ALA A 219 -13.76 -16.84 7.81
N SER A 220 -12.63 -16.71 8.53
CA SER A 220 -11.36 -17.25 8.07
C SER A 220 -11.37 -18.77 7.97
N GLU A 221 -11.93 -19.50 8.95
CA GLU A 221 -12.02 -20.97 8.89
C GLU A 221 -12.85 -21.43 7.71
N LYS A 222 -14.03 -20.83 7.49
CA LYS A 222 -14.86 -21.13 6.31
C LYS A 222 -14.08 -20.90 5.02
N CYS A 223 -13.32 -19.80 4.93
CA CYS A 223 -12.52 -19.50 3.76
C CYS A 223 -11.38 -20.51 3.55
N MET A 224 -10.69 -20.92 4.62
CA MET A 224 -9.62 -21.92 4.57
C MET A 224 -10.17 -23.30 4.16
N GLN A 225 -11.35 -23.67 4.65
CA GLN A 225 -12.03 -24.94 4.35
C GLN A 225 -12.48 -25.07 2.88
N LEU A 226 -12.60 -23.97 2.14
CA LEU A 226 -12.88 -24.04 0.70
C LEU A 226 -11.81 -24.82 -0.06
N GLY A 227 -10.55 -24.79 0.41
CA GLY A 227 -9.45 -25.53 -0.23
C GLY A 227 -9.09 -25.05 -1.64
N VAL A 228 -9.54 -23.85 -2.05
CA VAL A 228 -9.33 -23.29 -3.40
C VAL A 228 -8.15 -22.32 -3.51
N TYR A 229 -7.58 -21.87 -2.38
CA TYR A 229 -6.43 -20.97 -2.33
C TYR A 229 -5.21 -21.66 -1.72
N LYS A 230 -4.02 -21.20 -2.13
CA LYS A 230 -2.75 -21.57 -1.50
C LYS A 230 -1.78 -20.40 -1.53
N LEU A 231 -0.82 -20.38 -0.60
CA LEU A 231 0.30 -19.43 -0.66
C LEU A 231 1.08 -19.61 -1.97
N HIS A 232 1.52 -18.50 -2.57
CA HIS A 232 2.42 -18.55 -3.71
C HIS A 232 3.78 -19.10 -3.28
N ASP A 233 4.41 -19.90 -4.14
CA ASP A 233 5.60 -20.67 -3.72
C ASP A 233 6.80 -19.76 -3.42
N ASN A 234 7.02 -18.71 -4.24
CA ASN A 234 8.07 -17.72 -4.06
C ASN A 234 7.48 -16.33 -3.71
N TYR A 235 7.88 -15.74 -2.58
CA TYR A 235 7.34 -14.45 -2.13
C TYR A 235 7.63 -13.31 -3.13
N GLY A 236 8.88 -13.19 -3.62
CA GLY A 236 9.29 -12.11 -4.50
C GLY A 236 8.64 -12.17 -5.89
N GLU A 237 8.53 -13.37 -6.47
CA GLU A 237 7.91 -13.60 -7.78
C GLU A 237 6.42 -13.28 -7.80
N MET A 238 5.70 -13.48 -6.68
CA MET A 238 4.27 -13.21 -6.59
C MET A 238 3.93 -11.77 -7.01
N PHE A 239 4.72 -10.79 -6.56
CA PHE A 239 4.46 -9.37 -6.82
C PHE A 239 4.86 -8.90 -8.23
N LYS A 240 5.53 -9.77 -8.99
CA LYS A 240 5.86 -9.57 -10.41
C LYS A 240 4.95 -10.36 -11.34
N SER A 241 4.19 -11.30 -10.80
CA SER A 241 3.32 -12.21 -11.56
C SER A 241 2.00 -11.57 -11.96
N ASN A 242 1.45 -12.01 -13.10
CA ASN A 242 0.14 -11.58 -13.61
C ASN A 242 -1.04 -12.38 -13.03
N SER A 243 -0.75 -13.40 -12.23
CA SER A 243 -1.72 -14.28 -11.56
C SER A 243 -1.04 -15.00 -10.41
N SER A 244 -1.78 -15.32 -9.35
CA SER A 244 -1.32 -16.16 -8.25
C SER A 244 -2.49 -16.93 -7.66
N PRO A 245 -2.30 -18.20 -7.24
CA PRO A 245 -3.30 -18.94 -6.47
C PRO A 245 -3.56 -18.34 -5.08
N GLU A 246 -2.75 -17.35 -4.68
CA GLU A 246 -2.91 -16.62 -3.42
C GLU A 246 -3.86 -15.42 -3.58
N PHE A 247 -4.05 -14.89 -4.79
CA PHE A 247 -4.85 -13.69 -5.02
C PHE A 247 -6.35 -14.02 -4.95
N MET A 248 -7.06 -13.35 -4.04
CA MET A 248 -8.50 -13.55 -3.82
C MET A 248 -9.32 -12.42 -4.47
N PHE A 249 -8.84 -11.18 -4.36
CA PHE A 249 -9.40 -10.00 -5.01
C PHE A 249 -8.27 -9.02 -5.34
N TYR A 250 -8.15 -8.60 -6.59
CA TYR A 250 -7.01 -7.82 -7.07
C TYR A 250 -7.35 -6.97 -8.28
N PHE A 251 -6.53 -5.94 -8.50
CA PHE A 251 -6.61 -5.09 -9.69
C PHE A 251 -5.35 -5.28 -10.54
N LYS A 252 -5.53 -5.54 -11.84
CA LYS A 252 -4.42 -5.71 -12.78
C LYS A 252 -4.24 -4.46 -13.60
N GLY A 253 -3.05 -3.85 -13.53
CA GLY A 253 -2.72 -2.70 -14.37
C GLY A 253 -2.69 -3.05 -15.87
N ASP A 254 -2.73 -2.01 -16.70
CA ASP A 254 -2.82 -2.12 -18.15
C ASP A 254 -1.98 -1.00 -18.79
N LEU A 255 -0.88 -1.38 -19.46
CA LEU A 255 0.01 -0.43 -20.12
C LEU A 255 -0.63 0.24 -21.35
N THR A 256 -1.56 -0.43 -22.04
CA THR A 256 -2.28 0.12 -23.19
C THR A 256 -3.23 1.23 -22.74
N LEU A 257 -3.93 1.00 -21.62
CA LEU A 257 -4.80 2.00 -21.00
C LEU A 257 -4.05 3.01 -20.12
N LYS A 258 -2.74 2.83 -19.92
CA LYS A 258 -1.90 3.60 -19.00
C LYS A 258 -2.51 3.67 -17.60
N LYS A 259 -2.96 2.51 -17.10
CA LYS A 259 -3.54 2.35 -15.77
C LYS A 259 -2.64 1.49 -14.90
N GLY A 260 -2.22 2.03 -13.76
CA GLY A 260 -1.61 1.31 -12.66
C GLY A 260 -2.42 1.53 -11.39
N TYR A 261 -2.25 0.66 -10.39
CA TYR A 261 -2.96 0.72 -9.12
C TYR A 261 -2.01 1.03 -7.97
N SER A 262 -2.51 1.65 -6.90
CA SER A 262 -1.66 2.11 -5.79
C SER A 262 -0.47 2.93 -6.32
N PHE A 263 0.73 2.72 -5.78
CA PHE A 263 1.93 3.40 -6.19
C PHE A 263 2.43 3.04 -7.61
N MET A 264 1.93 1.96 -8.22
CA MET A 264 2.21 1.63 -9.62
C MET A 264 1.48 2.56 -10.62
N SER A 265 0.63 3.47 -10.14
CA SER A 265 0.07 4.56 -10.95
C SER A 265 1.09 5.66 -11.28
N ASN A 266 2.23 5.68 -10.60
CA ASN A 266 3.34 6.59 -10.88
C ASN A 266 4.67 5.98 -10.37
N VAL A 267 5.23 5.03 -11.12
CA VAL A 267 6.46 4.33 -10.73
C VAL A 267 7.71 5.22 -10.78
N ARG A 268 7.64 6.39 -11.46
CA ARG A 268 8.76 7.34 -11.56
C ARG A 268 9.26 7.75 -10.18
N ASP A 269 8.38 7.84 -9.20
CA ASP A 269 8.71 8.25 -7.83
C ASP A 269 9.55 7.20 -7.07
N PHE A 270 9.58 5.96 -7.55
CA PHE A 270 10.22 4.81 -6.89
C PHE A 270 11.48 4.31 -7.60
N VAL A 271 11.53 4.46 -8.93
CA VAL A 271 12.66 3.97 -9.73
C VAL A 271 13.92 4.83 -9.55
N ILE A 272 15.08 4.20 -9.78
CA ILE A 272 16.40 4.83 -9.63
C ILE A 272 16.61 5.98 -10.61
N ARG A 273 17.44 6.95 -10.22
CA ARG A 273 17.84 8.11 -11.03
C ARG A 273 18.48 7.70 -12.34
N LYS A 274 19.21 6.58 -12.33
CA LYS A 274 19.95 6.09 -13.50
C LYS A 274 19.05 5.82 -14.72
N VAL A 275 17.81 5.43 -14.50
CA VAL A 275 16.80 5.20 -15.55
C VAL A 275 15.82 6.38 -15.70
N GLY A 276 16.16 7.55 -15.16
CA GLY A 276 15.32 8.75 -15.21
C GLY A 276 14.25 8.84 -14.12
N GLY A 277 14.33 8.00 -13.09
CA GLY A 277 13.45 8.04 -11.92
C GLY A 277 13.72 9.22 -10.99
N HIS A 278 12.91 9.30 -9.94
CA HIS A 278 13.03 10.30 -8.89
C HIS A 278 13.55 9.76 -7.57
N CYS A 279 13.39 8.45 -7.32
CA CYS A 279 13.70 7.77 -6.06
C CYS A 279 13.37 8.64 -4.83
N ASN A 280 12.18 9.24 -4.84
CA ASN A 280 11.75 10.23 -3.85
C ASN A 280 10.82 9.62 -2.80
N GLN A 281 10.28 8.43 -3.06
CA GLN A 281 9.55 7.64 -2.09
C GLN A 281 10.33 6.37 -1.80
N SER A 282 10.74 6.21 -0.54
CA SER A 282 11.66 5.17 -0.09
C SER A 282 11.11 4.45 1.14
N PRO A 283 11.42 3.17 1.34
CA PRO A 283 11.16 2.49 2.61
C PRO A 283 11.68 3.31 3.80
N SER A 284 10.92 3.44 4.89
CA SER A 284 11.37 4.14 6.09
C SER A 284 12.50 3.36 6.79
N LEU A 285 13.27 4.05 7.64
CA LEU A 285 14.31 3.39 8.44
C LEU A 285 13.67 2.52 9.53
N GLU A 286 12.48 2.88 10.00
CA GLU A 286 11.65 2.11 10.92
C GLU A 286 11.23 0.77 10.31
N LEU A 287 10.73 0.79 9.07
CA LEU A 287 10.41 -0.43 8.35
C LEU A 287 11.66 -1.31 8.21
N PHE A 288 12.79 -0.74 7.79
CA PHE A 288 14.05 -1.47 7.67
C PHE A 288 14.48 -2.17 8.98
N CYS A 289 14.29 -1.49 10.12
CA CYS A 289 14.60 -2.03 11.44
C CYS A 289 13.59 -3.06 11.94
N SER A 290 12.36 -3.05 11.42
CA SER A 290 11.27 -3.92 11.90
C SER A 290 11.42 -5.39 11.47
N TYR A 291 12.14 -5.67 10.39
CA TYR A 291 12.39 -7.04 9.94
C TYR A 291 13.20 -7.82 10.97
N THR A 292 12.79 -9.06 11.27
CA THR A 292 13.52 -9.91 12.21
C THR A 292 14.86 -10.40 11.65
N CYS A 293 15.70 -10.95 12.52
CA CYS A 293 16.83 -11.77 12.10
C CYS A 293 16.37 -13.18 11.69
N THR A 294 17.27 -13.95 11.10
CA THR A 294 17.03 -15.33 10.64
C THR A 294 16.68 -16.31 11.76
N ASP A 295 16.95 -15.96 13.02
CA ASP A 295 16.49 -16.66 14.22
C ASP A 295 15.06 -16.28 14.65
N GLY A 296 14.39 -15.41 13.88
CA GLY A 296 13.04 -14.91 14.14
C GLY A 296 12.96 -13.86 15.25
N ARG A 297 14.10 -13.43 15.81
CA ARG A 297 14.14 -12.42 16.87
C ARG A 297 14.25 -11.01 16.29
N PRO A 298 13.66 -10.00 16.96
CA PRO A 298 13.91 -8.59 16.65
C PRO A 298 15.41 -8.26 16.72
N ILE A 299 15.85 -7.24 15.97
CA ILE A 299 17.28 -6.88 15.86
C ILE A 299 17.93 -6.44 17.17
N ASP A 300 17.14 -5.94 18.14
CA ASP A 300 17.59 -5.58 19.48
C ASP A 300 17.73 -6.76 20.45
N GLN A 301 17.33 -7.95 20.01
CA GLN A 301 17.35 -9.18 20.82
C GLN A 301 18.13 -10.31 20.16
N SER A 302 18.44 -10.20 18.86
CA SER A 302 19.20 -11.21 18.13
C SER A 302 20.71 -10.95 18.23
N PRO A 303 21.52 -11.96 18.59
CA PRO A 303 22.98 -11.87 18.49
C PRO A 303 23.47 -11.91 17.03
N LEU A 304 22.59 -12.20 16.06
CA LEU A 304 22.94 -12.31 14.65
C LEU A 304 22.94 -10.95 13.93
N TYR A 305 22.33 -9.93 14.52
CA TYR A 305 22.26 -8.62 13.90
C TYR A 305 23.62 -7.92 13.91
N ASN A 306 24.09 -7.56 12.72
CA ASN A 306 25.29 -6.74 12.54
C ASN A 306 24.90 -5.38 11.96
N PRO A 307 24.94 -4.27 12.72
CA PRO A 307 24.57 -2.96 12.20
C PRO A 307 25.51 -2.46 11.09
N LYS A 308 26.72 -3.02 10.96
CA LYS A 308 27.69 -2.67 9.90
C LYS A 308 27.45 -3.41 8.59
N ASP A 309 26.72 -4.52 8.64
CA ASP A 309 26.29 -5.31 7.48
C ASP A 309 24.80 -5.63 7.62
N PRO A 310 23.93 -4.61 7.48
CA PRO A 310 22.61 -4.62 8.09
C PRO A 310 21.58 -5.49 7.34
N PHE A 311 21.94 -6.02 6.17
CA PHE A 311 21.17 -7.04 5.44
C PHE A 311 21.57 -8.48 5.80
N ALA A 312 22.73 -8.70 6.43
CA ALA A 312 23.19 -10.04 6.78
C ALA A 312 22.36 -10.65 7.91
N ASN A 313 22.07 -11.95 7.80
CA ASN A 313 21.30 -12.74 8.78
C ASN A 313 19.91 -12.15 9.10
N ARG A 314 19.27 -11.50 8.12
CA ARG A 314 17.92 -10.94 8.24
C ARG A 314 16.88 -11.83 7.58
N ASP A 315 15.62 -11.65 7.97
CA ASP A 315 14.47 -12.25 7.28
C ASP A 315 14.62 -12.03 5.75
N PRO A 316 14.55 -13.10 4.92
CA PRO A 316 14.76 -12.97 3.47
C PRO A 316 13.83 -11.96 2.79
N ARG A 317 12.63 -11.73 3.34
CA ARG A 317 11.70 -10.72 2.81
C ARG A 317 12.26 -9.31 2.89
N LEU A 318 13.20 -9.01 3.79
CA LEU A 318 13.88 -7.71 3.81
C LEU A 318 14.53 -7.43 2.44
N ALA A 319 15.31 -8.39 1.93
CA ALA A 319 16.00 -8.26 0.66
C ALA A 319 15.07 -8.42 -0.55
N MET A 320 13.87 -8.98 -0.38
CA MET A 320 12.83 -9.02 -1.42
C MET A 320 11.97 -7.75 -1.44
N THR A 321 11.90 -7.02 -0.31
CA THR A 321 11.08 -5.80 -0.17
C THR A 321 11.88 -4.52 -0.38
N ILE A 322 13.11 -4.47 0.14
CA ILE A 322 14.03 -3.33 0.07
C ILE A 322 15.26 -3.77 -0.73
N GLN A 323 15.70 -2.96 -1.67
CA GLN A 323 16.84 -3.31 -2.54
C GLN A 323 18.12 -3.45 -1.71
N PRO A 324 18.73 -4.65 -1.64
CA PRO A 324 19.95 -4.83 -0.87
C PRO A 324 21.14 -4.12 -1.51
N PHE A 325 22.09 -3.72 -0.68
CA PHE A 325 23.41 -3.22 -1.04
C PHE A 325 24.47 -3.82 -0.12
N LYS A 326 25.72 -3.91 -0.58
CA LYS A 326 26.84 -4.37 0.26
C LYS A 326 27.55 -3.20 0.94
N THR A 327 28.12 -3.48 2.11
CA THR A 327 29.06 -2.59 2.78
C THR A 327 30.45 -3.21 2.75
N LYS A 328 31.49 -2.41 3.05
CA LYS A 328 32.87 -2.93 3.19
C LYS A 328 33.04 -3.96 4.31
N TYR A 329 32.01 -4.15 5.14
CA TYR A 329 32.00 -5.11 6.25
C TYR A 329 31.36 -6.45 5.88
N SER A 330 30.72 -6.56 4.71
CA SER A 330 30.21 -7.83 4.23
C SER A 330 31.38 -8.80 3.99
N SER A 331 31.23 -10.06 4.43
CA SER A 331 32.31 -11.05 4.44
C SER A 331 32.87 -11.37 3.04
N ASP A 332 32.05 -11.21 2.01
CA ASP A 332 32.34 -11.45 0.60
C ASP A 332 32.55 -10.15 -0.20
N TYR A 333 32.71 -9.00 0.46
CA TYR A 333 32.83 -7.70 -0.22
C TYR A 333 34.01 -7.64 -1.22
N ALA A 334 35.12 -8.31 -0.91
CA ALA A 334 36.26 -8.37 -1.82
C ALA A 334 35.95 -9.15 -3.12
N ASP A 335 35.20 -10.26 -3.03
CA ASP A 335 34.75 -11.01 -4.22
C ASP A 335 33.69 -10.22 -5.01
N TYR A 336 32.80 -9.53 -4.30
CA TYR A 336 31.84 -8.60 -4.90
C TYR A 336 32.51 -7.54 -5.77
N GLU A 337 33.52 -6.84 -5.26
CA GLU A 337 34.25 -5.84 -6.06
C GLU A 337 35.13 -6.45 -7.17
N ALA A 338 35.65 -7.67 -6.96
CA ALA A 338 36.41 -8.38 -7.99
C ALA A 338 35.53 -8.83 -9.17
N SER A 339 34.32 -9.33 -8.88
CA SER A 339 33.37 -9.83 -9.88
C SER A 339 32.92 -8.76 -10.90
N LYS A 340 32.97 -7.48 -10.52
CA LYS A 340 32.70 -6.35 -11.43
C LYS A 340 33.80 -6.14 -12.45
N LYS A 341 35.04 -6.51 -12.11
CA LYS A 341 36.22 -6.35 -12.97
C LYS A 341 36.38 -7.52 -13.94
N ASP A 342 36.03 -8.73 -13.51
CA ASP A 342 36.10 -9.93 -14.34
C ASP A 342 34.81 -10.20 -15.15
N GLY A 343 33.74 -9.44 -14.89
CA GLY A 343 32.47 -9.51 -15.62
C GLY A 343 31.46 -10.52 -15.08
N THR A 344 31.80 -11.26 -14.00
CA THR A 344 30.93 -12.28 -13.39
C THR A 344 29.90 -11.73 -12.39
N PHE A 345 29.90 -10.41 -12.16
CA PHE A 345 29.03 -9.74 -11.20
C PHE A 345 27.53 -10.10 -11.33
N PRO A 346 26.90 -10.05 -12.53
CA PRO A 346 25.47 -10.32 -12.63
C PRO A 346 25.06 -11.75 -12.25
N GLU A 347 25.96 -12.70 -12.48
CA GLU A 347 25.72 -14.12 -12.20
C GLU A 347 25.95 -14.45 -10.72
N LYS A 348 26.97 -13.85 -10.12
CA LYS A 348 27.30 -14.05 -8.69
C LYS A 348 26.41 -13.26 -7.74
N TYR A 349 26.01 -12.05 -8.14
CA TYR A 349 25.36 -11.06 -7.28
C TYR A 349 24.06 -10.48 -7.87
N PRO A 350 23.14 -11.30 -8.40
CA PRO A 350 21.93 -10.82 -9.07
C PRO A 350 21.03 -9.99 -8.15
N ASP A 351 21.08 -10.25 -6.83
CA ASP A 351 20.25 -9.54 -5.87
C ASP A 351 20.59 -8.06 -5.71
N TYR A 352 21.80 -7.67 -6.06
CA TYR A 352 22.30 -6.29 -5.97
C TYR A 352 22.05 -5.48 -7.25
N ILE A 353 21.36 -6.08 -8.23
CA ILE A 353 20.97 -5.44 -9.48
C ILE A 353 19.52 -4.99 -9.40
N THR A 354 19.26 -3.76 -9.84
CA THR A 354 17.93 -3.22 -10.06
C THR A 354 17.88 -2.47 -11.39
N LEU A 355 16.90 -2.78 -12.23
CA LEU A 355 16.65 -2.10 -13.51
C LEU A 355 17.88 -2.04 -14.44
N GLY A 356 18.74 -3.06 -14.39
CA GLY A 356 19.95 -3.19 -15.22
C GLY A 356 21.23 -2.58 -14.63
N TYR A 357 21.20 -2.09 -13.39
CA TYR A 357 22.35 -1.46 -12.73
C TYR A 357 22.58 -2.04 -11.35
N GLU A 358 23.83 -2.09 -10.91
CA GLU A 358 24.16 -2.25 -9.50
C GLU A 358 23.51 -1.13 -8.68
N PHE A 359 22.82 -1.49 -7.59
CA PHE A 359 22.40 -0.53 -6.58
C PHE A 359 23.48 -0.41 -5.49
N ASN A 360 24.11 0.75 -5.42
CA ASN A 360 25.13 1.04 -4.42
C ASN A 360 24.96 2.46 -3.88
N PRO A 361 24.40 2.64 -2.67
CA PRO A 361 24.15 3.95 -2.10
C PRO A 361 25.36 4.49 -1.31
N SER A 362 26.51 3.80 -1.36
CA SER A 362 27.74 4.24 -0.69
C SER A 362 28.07 5.69 -1.07
N PRO A 363 28.38 6.57 -0.10
CA PRO A 363 28.77 7.94 -0.40
C PRO A 363 30.12 8.02 -1.13
N TYR A 364 30.87 6.92 -1.27
CA TYR A 364 32.07 6.80 -2.10
C TYR A 364 31.80 6.34 -3.54
N ALA A 365 30.66 5.70 -3.80
CA ALA A 365 30.40 5.04 -5.08
C ALA A 365 29.99 6.06 -6.16
N ASN A 366 30.97 6.71 -6.80
CA ASN A 366 30.70 7.58 -7.96
C ASN A 366 30.43 6.77 -9.25
N THR A 367 30.75 5.48 -9.26
CA THR A 367 30.44 4.58 -10.38
C THR A 367 29.77 3.30 -9.90
N VAL A 368 28.93 2.71 -10.75
CA VAL A 368 28.23 1.43 -10.55
C VAL A 368 28.34 0.56 -11.80
N TYR A 369 28.21 -0.75 -11.64
CA TYR A 369 28.19 -1.69 -12.76
C TYR A 369 26.88 -1.58 -13.57
N GLU A 370 26.98 -1.47 -14.89
CA GLU A 370 25.86 -1.58 -15.83
C GLU A 370 25.89 -2.95 -16.52
N VAL A 371 24.81 -3.72 -16.35
CA VAL A 371 24.73 -5.11 -16.82
C VAL A 371 24.84 -5.19 -18.35
N SER A 372 24.16 -4.30 -19.08
CA SER A 372 24.09 -4.35 -20.54
C SER A 372 25.43 -4.08 -21.23
N SER A 373 26.28 -3.23 -20.64
CA SER A 373 27.57 -2.85 -21.23
C SER A 373 28.75 -3.61 -20.62
N GLY A 374 28.57 -4.23 -19.45
CA GLY A 374 29.64 -4.87 -18.68
C GLY A 374 30.67 -3.87 -18.14
N LYS A 375 30.28 -2.60 -17.98
CA LYS A 375 31.19 -1.51 -17.62
C LYS A 375 30.71 -0.76 -16.38
N MET A 376 31.67 -0.12 -15.72
CA MET A 376 31.38 0.88 -14.69
C MET A 376 30.92 2.18 -15.34
N VAL A 377 29.79 2.71 -14.86
CA VAL A 377 29.20 3.97 -15.33
C VAL A 377 28.92 4.89 -14.14
N VAL A 378 28.76 6.20 -14.37
CA VAL A 378 28.44 7.15 -13.30
C VAL A 378 27.20 6.71 -12.52
N ASN A 379 27.31 6.72 -11.20
CA ASN A 379 26.27 6.37 -10.25
C ASN A 379 25.45 7.60 -9.85
N THR A 380 24.28 7.76 -10.45
CA THR A 380 23.37 8.87 -10.13
C THR A 380 22.52 8.64 -8.88
N ASP A 381 22.72 7.51 -8.20
CA ASP A 381 21.90 7.02 -7.10
C ASP A 381 22.66 6.99 -5.76
N SER A 382 23.84 7.60 -5.71
CA SER A 382 24.59 7.86 -4.47
C SER A 382 24.84 9.35 -4.22
N LYS A 383 25.22 9.68 -2.99
CA LYS A 383 25.70 11.02 -2.61
C LYS A 383 27.08 11.35 -3.20
N ALA A 384 27.74 10.40 -3.86
CA ALA A 384 29.00 10.65 -4.56
C ALA A 384 28.80 11.49 -5.83
N ALA A 385 27.68 11.33 -6.54
CA ALA A 385 27.45 12.00 -7.83
C ALA A 385 26.17 12.84 -7.89
N ASN A 386 25.22 12.65 -6.98
CA ASN A 386 23.91 13.30 -7.09
C ASN A 386 23.29 13.62 -5.72
N GLN A 387 22.97 14.90 -5.49
CA GLN A 387 22.26 15.37 -4.30
C GLN A 387 20.87 14.74 -4.12
N HIS A 388 20.22 14.33 -5.21
CA HIS A 388 18.85 13.83 -5.21
C HIS A 388 18.71 12.29 -5.31
N SER A 389 19.80 11.57 -5.08
CA SER A 389 19.75 10.15 -4.68
C SER A 389 18.84 9.94 -3.46
N ALA A 390 18.39 8.70 -3.22
CA ALA A 390 17.48 8.36 -2.11
C ALA A 390 17.95 8.97 -0.77
N TYR A 391 17.06 9.69 -0.07
CA TYR A 391 17.45 10.50 1.09
C TYR A 391 17.83 9.68 2.31
N ASN A 392 17.39 8.43 2.40
CA ASN A 392 17.75 7.51 3.48
C ASN A 392 18.55 6.29 2.99
N GLY A 393 19.00 6.30 1.72
CA GLY A 393 19.81 5.21 1.17
C GLY A 393 19.05 3.94 0.79
N LEU A 394 17.72 3.91 0.99
CA LEU A 394 16.88 2.76 0.72
C LEU A 394 16.00 3.03 -0.50
N ILE A 395 15.75 1.98 -1.28
CA ILE A 395 14.74 2.00 -2.36
C ILE A 395 13.91 0.72 -2.30
N ILE A 396 12.71 0.78 -2.87
CA ILE A 396 11.80 -0.35 -2.94
C ILE A 396 12.31 -1.41 -3.92
N ARG A 397 12.06 -2.69 -3.59
CA ARG A 397 12.28 -3.86 -4.46
C ARG A 397 11.01 -4.67 -4.67
N LYS A 398 10.11 -4.70 -3.68
CA LYS A 398 8.78 -5.32 -3.82
C LYS A 398 8.06 -4.69 -5.01
N PHE A 399 7.36 -5.51 -5.81
CA PHE A 399 6.66 -5.11 -7.06
C PHE A 399 7.55 -4.64 -8.22
N VAL A 400 8.81 -4.28 -8.02
CA VAL A 400 9.67 -3.76 -9.09
C VAL A 400 9.94 -4.86 -10.12
N LYS A 401 9.46 -4.64 -11.35
CA LYS A 401 9.74 -5.48 -12.52
C LYS A 401 10.86 -4.84 -13.36
N ASP A 402 11.55 -5.65 -14.16
CA ASP A 402 12.66 -5.16 -15.00
C ASP A 402 12.21 -4.19 -16.09
N ASP A 403 10.94 -4.28 -16.52
CA ASP A 403 10.30 -3.38 -17.50
C ASP A 403 9.91 -2.02 -16.91
N TRP A 404 10.00 -1.82 -15.59
CA TRP A 404 9.79 -0.51 -14.98
C TRP A 404 10.80 0.52 -15.46
N LYS A 405 11.93 0.12 -16.07
CA LYS A 405 12.86 1.05 -16.74
C LYS A 405 12.24 1.77 -17.95
N ASP A 406 11.17 1.22 -18.51
CA ASP A 406 10.50 1.73 -19.72
C ASP A 406 9.24 2.57 -19.38
N PHE A 407 9.03 2.91 -18.10
CA PHE A 407 7.84 3.60 -17.58
C PHE A 407 7.46 4.90 -18.33
N ASN A 408 8.43 5.64 -18.87
CA ASN A 408 8.19 6.86 -19.63
C ASN A 408 7.34 6.60 -20.89
N ASN A 409 7.44 5.41 -21.48
CA ASN A 409 6.66 5.02 -22.65
C ASN A 409 5.19 4.71 -22.31
N PHE A 410 4.92 4.40 -21.04
CA PHE A 410 3.61 3.93 -20.56
C PHE A 410 2.88 4.95 -19.69
N GLY A 411 3.26 6.22 -19.73
CA GLY A 411 2.60 7.26 -18.93
C GLY A 411 2.88 7.14 -17.44
N LEU A 412 4.07 6.69 -17.08
CA LEU A 412 4.57 6.54 -15.70
C LEU A 412 3.93 5.39 -14.89
N VAL A 413 3.12 4.53 -15.50
CA VAL A 413 2.48 3.41 -14.79
C VAL A 413 3.24 2.09 -14.98
N ALA A 414 2.89 1.11 -14.15
CA ALA A 414 3.20 -0.30 -14.38
C ALA A 414 1.93 -1.18 -14.31
N ASP A 415 2.00 -2.33 -14.97
CA ASP A 415 0.89 -3.28 -15.14
C ASP A 415 0.81 -4.38 -14.07
N ASN A 416 1.50 -4.20 -12.96
CA ASN A 416 1.47 -5.14 -11.84
C ASN A 416 0.03 -5.48 -11.42
N CYS A 417 -0.16 -6.71 -10.95
CA CYS A 417 -1.33 -7.06 -10.15
C CYS A 417 -1.17 -6.49 -8.74
N PHE A 418 -2.09 -5.63 -8.32
CA PHE A 418 -2.21 -5.16 -6.95
C PHE A 418 -3.15 -6.08 -6.17
N PRO A 419 -2.64 -6.89 -5.21
CA PRO A 419 -3.49 -7.72 -4.36
C PRO A 419 -4.23 -6.83 -3.38
N TYR A 420 -5.55 -6.70 -3.53
CA TYR A 420 -6.37 -5.99 -2.57
C TYR A 420 -6.73 -6.90 -1.38
N LEU A 421 -6.87 -8.21 -1.62
CA LEU A 421 -7.04 -9.27 -0.64
C LEU A 421 -6.34 -10.55 -1.15
N ARG A 422 -5.59 -11.22 -0.27
CA ARG A 422 -4.87 -12.46 -0.59
C ARG A 422 -4.89 -13.45 0.57
N TYR A 423 -4.65 -14.72 0.26
CA TYR A 423 -4.84 -15.82 1.21
C TYR A 423 -3.98 -15.72 2.47
N ALA A 424 -2.74 -15.20 2.41
CA ALA A 424 -1.95 -15.01 3.61
C ALA A 424 -2.64 -14.09 4.63
N GLU A 425 -3.46 -13.14 4.19
CA GLU A 425 -4.20 -12.27 5.10
C GLU A 425 -5.30 -13.02 5.84
N VAL A 426 -5.96 -13.98 5.20
CA VAL A 426 -6.94 -14.85 5.86
C VAL A 426 -6.26 -15.66 6.97
N LEU A 427 -5.09 -16.23 6.68
CA LEU A 427 -4.28 -16.98 7.64
C LEU A 427 -3.84 -16.10 8.83
N MET A 428 -3.33 -14.91 8.53
CA MET A 428 -2.88 -13.96 9.55
C MET A 428 -4.05 -13.38 10.37
N THR A 429 -5.23 -13.20 9.75
CA THR A 429 -6.46 -12.79 10.43
C THR A 429 -6.93 -13.84 11.41
N TYR A 430 -6.93 -15.11 11.00
CA TYR A 430 -7.30 -16.24 11.84
C TYR A 430 -6.46 -16.30 13.10
N ILE A 431 -5.13 -16.30 12.94
CA ILE A 431 -4.22 -16.49 14.08
C ILE A 431 -4.18 -15.28 15.00
N GLU A 432 -4.32 -14.06 14.44
CA GLU A 432 -4.43 -12.85 15.25
C GLU A 432 -5.68 -12.91 16.14
N ALA A 433 -6.85 -13.17 15.55
CA ALA A 433 -8.10 -13.25 16.30
C ALA A 433 -8.10 -14.39 17.35
N LYS A 434 -7.60 -15.58 17.01
CA LYS A 434 -7.41 -16.70 17.94
C LYS A 434 -6.49 -16.32 19.11
N ASN A 435 -5.41 -15.60 18.84
CA ASN A 435 -4.50 -15.12 19.86
C ASN A 435 -5.21 -14.12 20.80
N GLU A 436 -5.89 -13.11 20.25
CA GLU A 436 -6.59 -12.09 21.06
C GLU A 436 -7.70 -12.68 21.95
N MET A 437 -8.34 -13.77 21.52
CA MET A 437 -9.30 -14.52 22.34
C MET A 437 -8.66 -15.43 23.40
N GLY A 438 -7.33 -15.60 23.39
CA GLY A 438 -6.63 -16.54 24.26
C GLY A 438 -6.89 -18.01 23.91
N GLN A 439 -7.26 -18.29 22.66
CA GLN A 439 -7.63 -19.61 22.16
C GLN A 439 -6.63 -20.20 21.14
N CYS A 440 -5.48 -19.56 20.98
CA CYS A 440 -4.43 -19.99 20.07
C CYS A 440 -3.80 -21.32 20.54
N THR A 441 -3.53 -22.23 19.60
CA THR A 441 -2.83 -23.50 19.81
C THR A 441 -1.65 -23.63 18.86
N GLN A 442 -0.77 -24.62 19.10
CA GLN A 442 0.37 -24.85 18.21
C GLN A 442 -0.08 -25.23 16.80
N ASP A 443 -1.13 -26.05 16.69
CA ASP A 443 -1.74 -26.42 15.41
C ASP A 443 -2.29 -25.20 14.67
N ASP A 444 -2.82 -24.21 15.40
CA ASP A 444 -3.26 -22.94 14.81
C ASP A 444 -2.07 -22.15 14.24
N LEU A 445 -0.95 -22.07 14.96
CA LEU A 445 0.28 -21.44 14.47
C LEU A 445 0.82 -22.16 13.22
N ASP A 446 0.85 -23.49 13.25
CA ASP A 446 1.39 -24.34 12.19
C ASP A 446 0.60 -24.24 10.88
N LYS A 447 -0.73 -24.18 10.97
CA LYS A 447 -1.60 -24.03 9.79
C LYS A 447 -1.74 -22.57 9.30
N THR A 448 -1.08 -21.60 9.94
CA THR A 448 -1.19 -20.18 9.60
C THR A 448 0.16 -19.47 9.50
N ILE A 449 0.62 -18.82 10.57
CA ILE A 449 1.82 -17.96 10.60
C ILE A 449 3.08 -18.73 10.22
N ASN A 450 3.18 -20.02 10.59
CA ASN A 450 4.31 -20.85 10.23
C ASN A 450 4.32 -21.20 8.73
N LEU A 451 3.16 -21.30 8.06
CA LEU A 451 3.12 -21.44 6.59
C LEU A 451 3.61 -20.15 5.90
N VAL A 452 3.23 -18.99 6.43
CA VAL A 452 3.68 -17.68 5.92
C VAL A 452 5.19 -17.52 6.07
N ARG A 453 5.73 -17.86 7.24
CA ARG A 453 7.18 -17.85 7.52
C ARG A 453 7.94 -18.88 6.70
N GLU A 454 7.47 -20.12 6.64
CA GLU A 454 8.12 -21.17 5.84
C GLU A 454 8.25 -20.74 4.38
N ARG A 455 7.18 -20.17 3.79
CA ARG A 455 7.22 -19.62 2.43
C ARG A 455 8.26 -18.51 2.28
N ALA A 456 8.36 -17.59 3.23
CA ALA A 456 9.32 -16.48 3.19
C ALA A 456 10.79 -16.94 3.15
N TYR A 457 11.09 -18.11 3.72
CA TYR A 457 12.43 -18.68 3.80
C TYR A 457 12.68 -19.77 2.74
N ARG A 458 11.66 -20.13 1.97
CA ARG A 458 11.82 -21.05 0.84
C ARG A 458 12.85 -20.48 -0.13
N GLU A 459 13.72 -21.35 -0.65
CA GLU A 459 14.84 -20.99 -1.56
C GLU A 459 15.98 -20.18 -0.93
N SER A 460 15.87 -19.73 0.33
CA SER A 460 16.96 -19.00 1.01
C SER A 460 18.12 -19.90 1.46
N GLY A 461 17.90 -21.23 1.55
CA GLY A 461 18.84 -22.17 2.16
C GLY A 461 18.91 -22.10 3.69
N ILE A 462 18.07 -21.26 4.32
CA ILE A 462 18.01 -21.03 5.77
C ILE A 462 16.74 -21.70 6.31
N ALA A 463 16.86 -22.41 7.44
CA ALA A 463 15.69 -22.94 8.13
C ALA A 463 14.81 -21.79 8.63
N TYR A 464 13.50 -21.84 8.37
CA TYR A 464 12.60 -20.80 8.84
C TYR A 464 12.47 -20.83 10.38
N PRO A 465 12.43 -19.68 11.05
CA PRO A 465 12.24 -19.62 12.50
C PRO A 465 10.78 -19.92 12.84
N ARG A 466 10.47 -21.20 13.08
CA ARG A 466 9.14 -21.66 13.49
C ARG A 466 8.68 -20.95 14.76
N VAL A 467 7.45 -20.45 14.75
CA VAL A 467 6.79 -19.86 15.91
C VAL A 467 6.27 -20.99 16.79
N GLU A 468 6.72 -21.01 18.03
CA GLU A 468 6.24 -21.90 19.09
C GLU A 468 5.18 -21.19 19.94
N MET A 469 4.27 -21.97 20.52
CA MET A 469 3.28 -21.46 21.47
C MET A 469 3.94 -20.71 22.62
N ALA A 470 3.41 -19.53 22.91
CA ALA A 470 3.84 -18.68 23.98
C ALA A 470 2.64 -17.97 24.61
N SER A 471 2.90 -17.03 25.53
CA SER A 471 1.84 -16.19 26.08
C SER A 471 1.18 -15.36 24.98
N GLN A 472 -0.09 -14.98 25.20
CA GLN A 472 -0.83 -14.11 24.28
C GLN A 472 -0.06 -12.82 23.95
N GLU A 473 0.60 -12.20 24.93
CA GLU A 473 1.37 -10.98 24.74
C GLU A 473 2.61 -11.20 23.85
N ALA A 474 3.35 -12.29 24.08
CA ALA A 474 4.51 -12.63 23.27
C ALA A 474 4.11 -12.94 21.81
N LEU A 475 3.04 -13.73 21.62
CA LEU A 475 2.51 -14.03 20.30
C LEU A 475 1.95 -12.78 19.61
N ARG A 476 1.30 -11.85 20.34
CA ARG A 476 0.82 -10.59 19.76
C ARG A 476 1.97 -9.79 19.12
N LYS A 477 3.11 -9.65 19.81
CA LYS A 477 4.29 -8.98 19.24
C LYS A 477 4.76 -9.68 17.96
N VAL A 478 4.89 -11.01 17.99
CA VAL A 478 5.32 -11.80 16.82
C VAL A 478 4.34 -11.64 15.65
N ILE A 479 3.04 -11.78 15.89
CA ILE A 479 1.98 -11.67 14.89
C ILE A 479 1.97 -10.27 14.25
N ARG A 480 2.11 -9.20 15.05
CA ARG A 480 2.16 -7.83 14.53
C ARG A 480 3.39 -7.58 13.65
N MET A 481 4.56 -8.05 14.09
CA MET A 481 5.81 -7.93 13.31
C MET A 481 5.76 -8.75 12.02
N GLU A 482 5.15 -9.94 12.07
CA GLU A 482 4.93 -10.78 10.91
C GLU A 482 3.97 -10.12 9.91
N ARG A 483 2.83 -9.57 10.37
CA ARG A 483 1.91 -8.78 9.53
C ARG A 483 2.64 -7.63 8.84
N ARG A 484 3.46 -6.87 9.56
CA ARG A 484 4.21 -5.74 8.98
C ARG A 484 5.18 -6.19 7.89
N SER A 485 5.93 -7.27 8.14
CA SER A 485 6.92 -7.81 7.19
C SER A 485 6.28 -8.46 5.97
N GLU A 486 5.11 -9.09 6.16
CA GLU A 486 4.38 -9.79 5.11
C GLU A 486 3.64 -8.83 4.18
N PHE A 487 2.96 -7.81 4.72
CA PHE A 487 2.05 -6.93 3.97
C PHE A 487 2.62 -5.54 3.64
N THR A 488 3.95 -5.37 3.71
CA THR A 488 4.60 -4.09 3.39
C THR A 488 4.18 -3.58 2.00
N PHE A 489 3.80 -2.31 1.90
CA PHE A 489 3.34 -1.62 0.67
C PHE A 489 2.06 -2.15 0.02
N GLU A 490 1.26 -2.94 0.74
CA GLU A 490 -0.02 -3.48 0.26
C GLU A 490 -1.25 -2.68 0.74
N GLY A 491 -1.04 -1.48 1.29
CA GLY A 491 -2.13 -0.58 1.68
C GLY A 491 -2.92 -1.03 2.92
N VAL A 492 -2.28 -1.76 3.85
CA VAL A 492 -2.92 -2.24 5.10
C VAL A 492 -2.28 -1.71 6.37
N ARG A 493 -1.04 -1.19 6.33
CA ARG A 493 -0.29 -0.78 7.51
C ARG A 493 -0.96 0.38 8.26
N TYR A 494 -1.45 1.40 7.56
CA TYR A 494 -2.21 2.49 8.19
C TYR A 494 -3.41 1.95 9.00
N ARG A 495 -4.19 1.04 8.41
CA ARG A 495 -5.35 0.42 9.08
C ARG A 495 -4.95 -0.42 10.30
N ASP A 496 -3.83 -1.12 10.23
CA ASP A 496 -3.28 -1.85 11.38
C ASP A 496 -2.93 -0.93 12.55
N LEU A 497 -2.27 0.19 12.26
CA LEU A 497 -1.90 1.17 13.29
C LEU A 497 -3.15 1.76 13.97
N LEU A 498 -4.19 2.06 13.19
CA LEU A 498 -5.46 2.57 13.71
C LEU A 498 -6.17 1.54 14.58
N ARG A 499 -6.43 0.33 14.06
CA ARG A 499 -7.21 -0.70 14.77
C ARG A 499 -6.50 -1.22 16.02
N TRP A 500 -5.16 -1.29 16.01
CA TRP A 500 -4.38 -1.67 17.19
C TRP A 500 -4.29 -0.57 18.24
N ARG A 501 -4.81 0.64 17.95
CA ARG A 501 -4.67 1.82 18.80
C ARG A 501 -3.20 2.16 19.10
N ILE A 502 -2.35 2.07 18.07
CA ILE A 502 -0.92 2.42 18.15
C ILE A 502 -0.52 3.48 17.11
N ALA A 503 -1.48 4.03 16.37
CA ALA A 503 -1.25 5.17 15.48
C ALA A 503 -0.67 6.36 16.25
N GLU A 504 -1.17 6.65 17.45
CA GLU A 504 -0.61 7.68 18.34
C GLU A 504 0.87 7.45 18.73
N LYS A 505 1.37 6.22 18.66
CA LYS A 505 2.78 5.90 18.93
C LYS A 505 3.64 6.00 17.68
N SER A 506 3.12 5.55 16.54
CA SER A 506 3.84 5.57 15.26
C SER A 506 3.85 6.97 14.63
N HIS A 507 2.72 7.70 14.72
CA HIS A 507 2.49 9.00 14.11
C HIS A 507 2.74 10.19 15.05
N ASN A 508 3.43 9.99 16.18
CA ASN A 508 4.00 11.08 16.99
C ASN A 508 5.52 10.95 17.09
N LYS A 509 6.14 10.42 16.03
CA LYS A 509 7.59 10.26 15.86
C LYS A 509 8.10 11.10 14.68
N SER A 510 9.41 11.27 14.60
CA SER A 510 10.05 11.84 13.42
C SER A 510 10.11 10.83 12.29
N MET A 511 9.96 11.29 11.05
CA MET A 511 10.39 10.54 9.88
C MET A 511 11.85 10.89 9.59
N TYR A 512 12.71 9.87 9.41
CA TYR A 512 14.15 10.07 9.35
C TYR A 512 14.73 9.93 7.94
N TYR A 513 15.84 10.66 7.72
CA TYR A 513 16.72 10.55 6.55
C TYR A 513 18.20 10.61 6.96
N LEU A 514 19.09 10.39 6.00
CA LEU A 514 20.52 10.62 6.16
C LEU A 514 20.87 12.09 5.90
N SER A 515 22.09 12.50 6.26
CA SER A 515 22.65 13.79 5.84
C SER A 515 22.48 13.99 4.33
N ARG A 516 22.00 15.18 3.95
CA ARG A 516 21.79 15.55 2.54
C ARG A 516 23.07 15.98 1.82
N ALA A 517 24.20 16.03 2.53
CA ALA A 517 25.48 16.37 1.94
C ALA A 517 25.83 15.40 0.80
N TRP A 518 26.46 15.94 -0.23
CA TRP A 518 26.95 15.20 -1.39
C TRP A 518 28.27 15.84 -1.84
N SER A 519 28.97 15.20 -2.77
CA SER A 519 30.29 15.64 -3.23
C SER A 519 30.33 17.05 -3.84
N ASN A 520 29.18 17.65 -4.19
CA ASN A 520 29.07 18.86 -5.00
C ASN A 520 29.54 18.73 -6.46
N SER A 521 29.91 17.54 -6.92
CA SER A 521 30.32 17.32 -8.31
C SER A 521 30.13 15.87 -8.77
N ALA A 522 29.41 15.68 -9.88
CA ALA A 522 29.33 14.38 -10.55
C ALA A 522 30.71 13.87 -11.04
N ASN A 523 31.70 14.76 -11.15
CA ASN A 523 33.07 14.42 -11.55
C ASN A 523 33.99 14.09 -10.38
N TRP A 524 33.51 14.02 -9.14
CA TRP A 524 34.35 13.68 -7.99
C TRP A 524 35.01 12.31 -8.18
N ASN A 525 36.32 12.21 -7.98
CA ASN A 525 37.07 10.99 -8.25
C ASN A 525 36.94 9.90 -7.17
N GLY A 526 36.10 10.12 -6.14
CA GLY A 526 35.91 9.16 -5.03
C GLY A 526 37.03 9.17 -3.98
N LEU A 527 38.03 10.05 -4.14
CA LEU A 527 39.17 10.18 -3.23
C LEU A 527 38.99 11.39 -2.30
N THR A 528 39.69 11.39 -1.16
CA THR A 528 39.63 12.45 -0.15
C THR A 528 40.99 13.12 0.04
N GLY A 529 41.05 14.22 0.80
CA GLY A 529 42.31 14.92 1.08
C GLY A 529 42.99 15.46 -0.18
N SER A 530 44.32 15.36 -0.24
CA SER A 530 45.13 15.86 -1.36
C SER A 530 44.94 15.07 -2.66
N GLU A 531 44.32 13.89 -2.60
CA GLU A 531 44.04 13.05 -3.77
C GLU A 531 42.67 13.35 -4.39
N SER A 532 41.80 14.08 -3.67
CA SER A 532 40.52 14.54 -4.20
C SER A 532 40.73 15.59 -5.30
N ASN A 533 39.98 15.47 -6.39
CA ASN A 533 39.98 16.45 -7.47
C ASN A 533 39.10 17.69 -7.19
N ILE A 534 38.43 17.73 -6.04
CA ILE A 534 37.59 18.83 -5.57
C ILE A 534 37.73 19.02 -4.06
N GLU A 535 37.37 20.20 -3.56
CA GLU A 535 37.21 20.43 -2.12
C GLU A 535 35.88 19.85 -1.63
N LEU A 536 35.92 19.01 -0.60
CA LEU A 536 34.74 18.38 -0.01
C LEU A 536 34.22 19.18 1.19
N SER A 537 32.90 19.33 1.30
CA SER A 537 32.30 20.00 2.46
C SER A 537 32.48 19.16 3.74
N GLN A 538 32.51 19.83 4.89
CA GLN A 538 32.61 19.15 6.20
C GLN A 538 31.43 18.19 6.43
N ASP A 539 30.22 18.56 6.00
CA ASP A 539 29.04 17.68 6.13
C ASP A 539 29.16 16.42 5.26
N PHE A 540 29.78 16.52 4.08
CA PHE A 540 30.02 15.35 3.24
C PHE A 540 31.12 14.47 3.82
N ILE A 541 32.18 15.07 4.36
CA ILE A 541 33.23 14.33 5.10
C ILE A 541 32.63 13.60 6.31
N ALA A 542 31.68 14.19 7.03
CA ALA A 542 30.97 13.54 8.13
C ALA A 542 30.13 12.33 7.64
N LEU A 543 29.46 12.46 6.48
CA LEU A 543 28.75 11.34 5.86
C LEU A 543 29.70 10.19 5.47
N LEU A 544 30.86 10.52 4.88
CA LEU A 544 31.91 9.55 4.55
C LEU A 544 32.42 8.84 5.81
N LYS A 545 32.66 9.59 6.89
CA LYS A 545 33.05 9.03 8.19
C LYS A 545 31.99 8.07 8.75
N ASN A 546 30.70 8.43 8.67
CA ASN A 546 29.62 7.55 9.11
C ASN A 546 29.61 6.23 8.32
N TRP A 547 29.79 6.28 6.99
CA TRP A 547 29.98 5.05 6.20
C TRP A 547 31.20 4.26 6.67
N ASP A 548 32.31 4.95 6.91
CA ASP A 548 33.59 4.33 7.23
C ASP A 548 33.66 3.65 8.60
N GLU A 549 32.84 4.08 9.53
CA GLU A 549 32.71 3.51 10.87
C GLU A 549 31.64 2.39 10.94
N GLY A 550 30.86 2.22 9.85
CA GLY A 550 29.75 1.27 9.76
C GLY A 550 28.46 1.82 10.37
N ASN A 551 28.30 3.14 10.38
CA ASN A 551 27.16 3.84 10.94
C ASN A 551 26.02 4.08 9.91
N TYR A 552 26.07 3.43 8.76
CA TYR A 552 25.11 3.57 7.66
C TYR A 552 24.23 2.31 7.51
N PRO A 553 22.91 2.43 7.27
CA PRO A 553 22.14 3.67 7.16
C PRO A 553 21.63 4.20 8.50
N ILE A 554 21.71 3.41 9.59
CA ILE A 554 21.18 3.79 10.92
C ILE A 554 22.27 3.86 12.00
N GLY A 555 23.34 3.08 11.87
CA GLY A 555 24.52 3.10 12.73
C GLY A 555 24.37 2.67 14.18
N GLY A 556 23.32 1.90 14.48
CA GLY A 556 23.15 1.29 15.78
C GLY A 556 22.05 0.23 15.76
N ILE A 557 21.64 -0.17 16.96
CA ILE A 557 20.56 -1.14 17.17
C ILE A 557 19.43 -0.41 17.92
N PRO A 558 18.34 -0.02 17.23
CA PRO A 558 17.22 0.65 17.89
C PRO A 558 16.49 -0.31 18.81
N THR A 559 15.97 0.18 19.92
CA THR A 559 15.07 -0.63 20.76
C THR A 559 13.75 -0.85 20.02
N ILE A 560 13.16 -2.04 20.19
CA ILE A 560 11.87 -2.40 19.61
C ILE A 560 10.87 -2.67 20.72
N ASP A 561 9.84 -1.84 20.78
CA ASP A 561 8.83 -1.92 21.85
C ASP A 561 7.97 -3.20 21.78
N LYS A 562 7.03 -3.34 22.71
CA LYS A 562 6.12 -4.49 22.78
C LYS A 562 5.16 -4.60 21.58
N ASP A 563 4.93 -3.50 20.86
CA ASP A 563 4.07 -3.44 19.69
C ASP A 563 4.84 -3.65 18.38
N GLY A 564 6.17 -3.84 18.45
CA GLY A 564 7.04 -4.05 17.30
C GLY A 564 7.46 -2.75 16.61
N LEU A 565 7.38 -1.60 17.28
CA LEU A 565 7.78 -0.30 16.74
C LEU A 565 9.22 0.03 17.17
N PRO A 566 10.14 0.26 16.22
CA PRO A 566 11.49 0.75 16.53
C PRO A 566 11.50 2.18 17.08
N ASP A 567 12.47 2.49 17.94
CA ASP A 567 12.83 3.85 18.36
C ASP A 567 14.22 4.23 17.83
N LEU A 568 14.23 5.16 16.88
CA LEU A 568 15.44 5.66 16.21
C LEU A 568 15.98 6.96 16.82
N SER A 569 15.34 7.51 17.86
CA SER A 569 15.80 8.73 18.51
C SER A 569 17.25 8.69 19.04
N PRO A 570 17.80 7.53 19.50
CA PRO A 570 19.21 7.46 19.87
C PRO A 570 20.17 7.65 18.68
N MET A 571 19.79 7.17 17.49
CA MET A 571 20.60 7.28 16.26
C MET A 571 20.59 8.73 15.73
N GLU A 572 19.46 9.42 15.87
CA GLU A 572 19.38 10.86 15.61
C GLU A 572 20.29 11.64 16.58
N THR A 573 20.22 11.34 17.87
CA THR A 573 21.05 11.99 18.90
C THR A 573 22.54 11.76 18.64
N ALA A 574 22.92 10.58 18.13
CA ALA A 574 24.28 10.24 17.72
C ALA A 574 24.72 10.91 16.41
N GLY A 575 23.81 11.56 15.66
CA GLY A 575 24.11 12.24 14.40
C GLY A 575 24.24 11.30 13.19
N TYR A 576 23.75 10.07 13.27
CA TYR A 576 23.78 9.11 12.15
C TYR A 576 22.66 9.37 11.14
N ILE A 577 21.51 9.82 11.66
CA ILE A 577 20.31 10.16 10.91
C ILE A 577 19.79 11.51 11.39
N THR A 578 18.81 12.08 10.68
CA THR A 578 18.26 13.39 11.00
C THR A 578 16.74 13.38 10.81
N THR A 579 16.00 14.17 11.58
CA THR A 579 14.55 14.37 11.35
C THR A 579 14.31 15.08 10.01
N PHE A 580 13.45 14.50 9.17
CA PHE A 580 12.92 15.15 7.97
C PHE A 580 11.68 15.99 8.28
N TYR A 581 10.68 15.39 8.94
CA TYR A 581 9.56 16.08 9.59
C TYR A 581 9.07 15.28 10.79
N LYS A 582 8.30 15.92 11.67
CA LYS A 582 7.64 15.26 12.79
C LYS A 582 6.20 14.96 12.42
N MET A 583 5.79 13.72 12.61
CA MET A 583 4.39 13.33 12.50
C MET A 583 3.62 13.85 13.72
N SER A 584 2.30 14.00 13.56
CA SER A 584 1.39 14.35 14.64
C SER A 584 0.09 13.56 14.54
N PHE A 585 -0.41 13.10 15.69
CA PHE A 585 -1.66 12.35 15.79
C PHE A 585 -2.36 12.64 17.12
N ASP A 586 -3.61 13.11 17.04
CA ASP A 586 -4.48 13.32 18.20
C ASP A 586 -5.36 12.09 18.44
N ALA A 587 -5.04 11.34 19.50
CA ALA A 587 -5.77 10.13 19.90
C ALA A 587 -7.26 10.34 20.20
N LYS A 588 -7.72 11.58 20.41
CA LYS A 588 -9.15 11.88 20.64
C LYS A 588 -9.93 12.13 19.35
N LYS A 589 -9.24 12.32 18.22
CA LYS A 589 -9.77 12.81 16.95
C LYS A 589 -9.41 11.90 15.78
N ASP A 590 -8.13 11.65 15.56
CA ASP A 590 -7.60 11.12 14.29
C ASP A 590 -7.79 9.61 14.06
N TYR A 591 -8.39 8.90 15.03
CA TYR A 591 -8.76 7.49 14.84
C TYR A 591 -10.00 7.29 13.96
N LEU A 592 -10.80 8.33 13.77
CA LEU A 592 -11.90 8.34 12.82
C LEU A 592 -11.72 9.55 11.91
N TRP A 593 -12.11 9.41 10.65
CA TRP A 593 -12.14 10.52 9.71
C TRP A 593 -13.39 11.36 9.91
N PRO A 594 -13.34 12.66 9.56
CA PRO A 594 -14.50 13.52 9.64
C PRO A 594 -15.56 13.12 8.61
N ILE A 595 -16.82 13.34 8.97
CA ILE A 595 -17.93 13.34 8.02
C ILE A 595 -17.76 14.54 7.07
N PRO A 596 -17.92 14.36 5.75
CA PRO A 596 -17.70 15.44 4.78
C PRO A 596 -18.59 16.66 5.06
N ALA A 597 -18.01 17.86 4.96
CA ALA A 597 -18.72 19.11 5.26
C ALA A 597 -19.95 19.31 4.34
N ASN A 598 -19.84 18.94 3.06
CA ASN A 598 -20.94 19.08 2.10
C ASN A 598 -22.15 18.22 2.48
N ASP A 599 -21.93 16.99 2.96
CA ASP A 599 -23.01 16.10 3.39
C ASP A 599 -23.72 16.64 4.63
N ILE A 600 -22.97 17.20 5.61
CA ILE A 600 -23.57 17.86 6.78
C ILE A 600 -24.35 19.12 6.39
N LEU A 601 -23.86 19.89 5.40
CA LEU A 601 -24.56 21.07 4.90
C LEU A 601 -25.89 20.72 4.22
N VAL A 602 -25.93 19.57 3.54
CA VAL A 602 -27.11 19.08 2.83
C VAL A 602 -28.11 18.39 3.77
N ASN A 603 -27.62 17.67 4.78
CA ASN A 603 -28.44 17.02 5.80
C ASN A 603 -27.95 17.39 7.20
N SER A 604 -28.67 18.35 7.82
CA SER A 604 -28.36 18.86 9.16
C SER A 604 -28.53 17.85 10.30
N ASN A 605 -29.10 16.68 10.03
CA ASN A 605 -29.23 15.60 11.01
C ASN A 605 -27.95 14.76 11.13
N LEU A 606 -26.99 14.93 10.21
CA LEU A 606 -25.67 14.30 10.31
C LEU A 606 -24.80 15.04 11.32
N THR A 607 -24.29 14.29 12.30
CA THR A 607 -23.36 14.81 13.31
C THR A 607 -21.92 14.47 12.96
N GLN A 608 -21.01 15.36 13.33
CA GLN A 608 -19.58 15.17 13.13
C GLN A 608 -19.00 14.18 14.16
N ASN A 609 -17.92 13.48 13.79
CA ASN A 609 -17.10 12.71 14.71
C ASN A 609 -16.40 13.62 15.73
N ASN A 610 -16.09 13.09 16.91
CA ASN A 610 -15.51 13.88 17.99
C ASN A 610 -14.19 14.55 17.56
N GLY A 611 -14.05 15.86 17.83
CA GLY A 611 -12.84 16.63 17.53
C GLY A 611 -12.78 17.34 16.17
N TYR A 612 -13.81 17.23 15.32
CA TYR A 612 -13.87 17.87 14.00
C TYR A 612 -14.94 18.95 13.85
#